data_AF-A0A238UDY0-F1
#
_entry.id   AF-A0A238UDY0-F1
#
_cell.length_a   1.000
_cell.length_b   1.000
_cell.length_c   1.000
_cell.angle_alpha   90.00
_cell.angle_beta   90.00
_cell.angle_gamma   90.00
#
_symmetry.space_group_name_H-M   'P 1'
#
loop_
_entity.id
_entity.type
_entity.pdbx_description
1 polymer ?
#
loop_
_entity_poly.entity_id
_entity_poly.type
_entity_poly.pdbx_seq_one_letter_code
_entity_poly.pdbx_strand_id
1 'polypeptide(L)'
;MKNLLLYIVLLLSIQAISQTGPVQAEVDTTNIRIGEQFQYKLSIDGTENVIIPRLELNGLEMVDSLKLDTLKNKLVQKYILTGFDSGSFYIPRQQIFIRNQTFFTDSLLINVATVPVDTTQVKMFAIKGIKSEPLRFSDYKHIIFWILAILLLVGSILYFALKRTNDDEIQTSEQLLSPYQEALKNLKVLDGKLLWQNNQIKEHYSELTHIIRNFIERELHVPALETTSDGLIESLTDFKDSNSIIAEKETIDKLNGLLKQADLVKFAKSKPLAHEIEADRNIAKYVIDNLKPNSVDTETTEVDLEPVIIVEKPIVKKPSILVKIITIAVLLLIVTAIIYSVSKTAPELNSLKPKVTNVQ
;
A
#
# COMPACT_ATOMS: atom_id res chain seq x y z
N MET A 1 21.02 109.22 -42.38
CA MET A 1 21.49 108.05 -41.59
C MET A 1 20.83 107.95 -40.22
N LYS A 2 20.62 109.05 -39.49
CA LYS A 2 20.02 109.03 -38.14
C LYS A 2 18.60 108.43 -38.09
N ASN A 3 17.79 108.66 -39.12
CA ASN A 3 16.42 108.12 -39.19
C ASN A 3 16.37 106.62 -39.49
N LEU A 4 17.37 106.06 -40.17
CA LEU A 4 17.45 104.63 -40.50
C LEU A 4 17.72 103.77 -39.26
N LEU A 5 18.57 104.28 -38.36
CA LEU A 5 18.92 103.59 -37.12
C LEU A 5 17.73 103.49 -36.15
N LEU A 6 16.81 104.44 -36.22
CA LEU A 6 15.58 104.48 -35.42
C LEU A 6 14.59 103.38 -35.84
N TYR A 7 14.48 103.09 -37.14
CA TYR A 7 13.66 101.98 -37.65
C TYR A 7 14.22 100.60 -37.30
N ILE A 8 15.55 100.46 -37.23
CA ILE A 8 16.20 99.18 -36.85
C ILE A 8 15.98 98.87 -35.36
N VAL A 9 16.04 99.88 -34.49
CA VAL A 9 15.75 99.71 -33.05
C VAL A 9 14.27 99.38 -32.81
N LEU A 10 13.36 99.95 -33.62
CA LEU A 10 11.93 99.64 -33.55
C LEU A 10 11.66 98.17 -33.94
N LEU A 11 12.31 97.65 -34.99
CA LEU A 11 12.18 96.24 -35.40
C LEU A 11 12.74 95.25 -34.37
N LEU A 12 13.76 95.63 -33.59
CA LEU A 12 14.33 94.79 -32.53
C LEU A 12 13.47 94.72 -31.25
N SER A 13 12.46 95.57 -31.13
CA SER A 13 11.60 95.67 -29.93
C SER A 13 10.37 94.76 -29.99
N ILE A 14 10.17 94.02 -31.08
CA ILE A 14 9.10 93.04 -31.22
C ILE A 14 9.52 91.77 -30.47
N GLN A 15 9.44 91.83 -29.15
CA GLN A 15 9.46 90.65 -28.29
C GLN A 15 8.14 89.92 -28.52
N ALA A 16 8.18 88.86 -29.33
CA ALA A 16 7.05 87.96 -29.49
C ALA A 16 6.82 87.24 -28.15
N ILE A 17 5.83 87.70 -27.39
CA ILE A 17 5.34 86.99 -26.21
C ILE A 17 4.60 85.76 -26.76
N SER A 18 5.26 84.61 -26.71
CA SER A 18 4.61 83.33 -26.99
C SER A 18 3.54 83.09 -25.92
N GLN A 19 2.27 83.14 -26.31
CA GLN A 19 1.19 82.75 -25.41
C GLN A 19 1.24 81.24 -25.24
N THR A 20 1.51 80.76 -24.02
CA THR A 20 1.31 79.36 -23.67
C THR A 20 -0.17 79.06 -23.85
N GLY A 21 -0.50 78.07 -24.68
CA GLY A 21 -1.88 77.65 -24.89
C GLY A 21 -2.52 77.18 -23.57
N PRO A 22 -3.86 77.08 -23.52
CA PRO A 22 -4.58 76.67 -22.31
C PRO A 22 -4.37 75.19 -21.93
N VAL A 23 -3.61 74.43 -22.75
CA VAL A 23 -3.23 73.05 -22.51
C VAL A 23 -1.73 72.94 -22.73
N GLN A 24 -1.03 72.34 -21.77
CA GLN A 24 0.41 72.13 -21.83
C GLN A 24 0.75 70.70 -21.44
N ALA A 25 1.58 70.06 -22.24
CA ALA A 25 2.08 68.71 -22.04
C ALA A 25 3.59 68.77 -21.79
N GLU A 26 4.06 68.28 -20.65
CA GLU A 26 5.46 68.30 -20.24
C GLU A 26 5.91 66.88 -19.87
N VAL A 27 7.17 66.57 -20.14
CA VAL A 27 7.85 65.37 -19.64
C VAL A 27 9.07 65.79 -18.84
N ASP A 28 9.42 65.01 -17.84
CA ASP A 28 10.62 65.20 -17.02
C ASP A 28 11.91 64.86 -17.77
N THR A 29 11.90 63.81 -18.61
CA THR A 29 13.01 63.44 -19.50
C THR A 29 12.50 62.95 -20.85
N THR A 30 13.28 63.24 -21.90
CA THR A 30 13.05 62.73 -23.26
C THR A 30 13.94 61.53 -23.58
N ASN A 31 14.87 61.17 -22.71
CA ASN A 31 15.77 60.03 -22.88
C ASN A 31 15.69 59.14 -21.64
N ILE A 32 15.30 57.89 -21.83
CA ILE A 32 15.18 56.89 -20.77
C ILE A 32 15.91 55.62 -21.16
N ARG A 33 16.28 54.79 -20.19
CA ARG A 33 16.71 53.41 -20.45
C ARG A 33 15.51 52.49 -20.57
N ILE A 34 15.67 51.33 -21.22
CA ILE A 34 14.65 50.29 -21.23
C ILE A 34 14.21 49.97 -19.79
N GLY A 35 12.90 50.03 -19.53
CA GLY A 35 12.29 49.79 -18.22
C GLY A 35 12.42 50.92 -17.20
N GLU A 36 13.08 52.03 -17.55
CA GLU A 36 13.11 53.24 -16.73
C GLU A 36 11.76 53.96 -16.83
N GLN A 37 11.30 54.52 -15.70
CA GLN A 37 10.03 55.22 -15.62
C GLN A 37 10.26 56.72 -15.69
N PHE A 38 9.36 57.43 -16.37
CA PHE A 38 9.39 58.87 -16.50
C PHE A 38 7.98 59.47 -16.35
N GLN A 39 7.91 60.74 -15.96
CA GLN A 39 6.66 61.39 -15.63
C GLN A 39 6.17 62.28 -16.79
N TYR A 40 4.99 61.96 -17.30
CA TYR A 40 4.22 62.82 -18.21
C TYR A 40 3.22 63.66 -17.41
N LYS A 41 3.31 64.99 -17.55
CA LYS A 41 2.48 65.97 -16.84
C LYS A 41 1.64 66.76 -17.83
N LEU A 42 0.34 66.67 -17.66
CA LEU A 42 -0.67 67.42 -18.41
C LEU A 42 -1.22 68.55 -17.53
N SER A 43 -1.03 69.79 -17.96
CA SER A 43 -1.51 70.99 -17.27
C SER A 43 -2.56 71.69 -18.12
N ILE A 44 -3.73 71.98 -17.54
CA ILE A 44 -4.89 72.54 -18.22
C ILE A 44 -5.34 73.79 -17.49
N ASP A 45 -5.48 74.90 -18.21
CA ASP A 45 -5.89 76.19 -17.68
C ASP A 45 -7.43 76.25 -17.60
N GLY A 46 -7.96 76.09 -16.39
CA GLY A 46 -9.39 76.04 -16.11
C GLY A 46 -9.81 74.77 -15.39
N THR A 47 -10.81 74.90 -14.51
CA THR A 47 -11.31 73.84 -13.63
C THR A 47 -12.73 73.39 -13.97
N GLU A 48 -13.45 74.17 -14.77
CA GLU A 48 -14.87 73.95 -15.10
C GLU A 48 -15.03 73.28 -16.47
N ASN A 49 -15.86 72.23 -16.54
CA ASN A 49 -16.23 71.55 -17.79
C ASN A 49 -15.01 71.12 -18.63
N VAL A 50 -14.08 70.42 -17.99
CA VAL A 50 -12.88 69.84 -18.64
C VAL A 50 -13.07 68.34 -18.83
N ILE A 51 -12.94 67.85 -20.06
CA ILE A 51 -13.00 66.42 -20.40
C ILE A 51 -11.64 66.01 -20.96
N ILE A 52 -10.98 65.09 -20.25
CA ILE A 52 -9.68 64.51 -20.62
C ILE A 52 -9.93 63.09 -21.13
N PRO A 53 -9.69 62.78 -22.43
CA PRO A 53 -9.82 61.41 -22.93
C PRO A 53 -8.71 60.52 -22.37
N ARG A 54 -8.92 59.20 -22.45
CA ARG A 54 -7.89 58.22 -22.08
C ARG A 54 -6.67 58.39 -22.97
N LEU A 55 -5.48 58.38 -22.37
CA LEU A 55 -4.22 58.41 -23.10
C LEU A 55 -3.99 57.04 -23.78
N GLU A 56 -3.93 57.05 -25.11
CA GLU A 56 -3.54 55.90 -25.93
C GLU A 56 -2.08 56.06 -26.34
N LEU A 57 -1.27 55.02 -26.12
CA LEU A 57 0.17 55.03 -26.35
C LEU A 57 0.55 53.89 -27.29
N ASN A 58 1.54 54.13 -28.15
CA ASN A 58 2.12 53.13 -29.04
C ASN A 58 3.60 52.95 -28.71
N GLY A 59 3.95 51.78 -28.16
CA GLY A 59 5.32 51.43 -27.74
C GLY A 59 5.76 51.97 -26.37
N LEU A 60 4.97 52.87 -25.78
CA LEU A 60 5.09 53.28 -24.38
C LEU A 60 3.94 52.69 -23.56
N GLU A 61 4.19 52.37 -22.30
CA GLU A 61 3.21 51.80 -21.39
C GLU A 61 2.94 52.73 -20.20
N MET A 62 1.68 52.79 -19.77
CA MET A 62 1.28 53.51 -18.56
C MET A 62 1.40 52.59 -17.36
N VAL A 63 2.31 52.93 -16.45
CA VAL A 63 2.53 52.21 -15.19
C VAL A 63 1.51 52.63 -14.15
N ASP A 64 1.30 53.95 -14.02
CA ASP A 64 0.36 54.51 -13.05
C ASP A 64 -0.19 55.86 -13.52
N SER A 65 -1.37 56.21 -13.03
CA SER A 65 -1.99 57.52 -13.21
C SER A 65 -2.29 58.14 -11.84
N LEU A 66 -1.59 59.22 -11.50
CA LEU A 66 -1.85 59.93 -10.26
C LEU A 66 -3.23 60.60 -10.32
N LYS A 67 -3.83 60.85 -9.14
CA LYS A 67 -5.11 61.56 -9.06
C LYS A 67 -4.98 62.97 -9.62
N LEU A 68 -6.04 63.42 -10.30
CA LEU A 68 -6.15 64.78 -10.82
C LEU A 68 -6.05 65.80 -9.68
N ASP A 69 -5.13 66.74 -9.80
CA ASP A 69 -4.87 67.78 -8.80
C ASP A 69 -5.28 69.16 -9.33
N THR A 70 -5.66 70.07 -8.44
CA THR A 70 -6.06 71.45 -8.79
C THR A 70 -5.07 72.44 -8.17
N LEU A 71 -4.22 73.04 -8.99
CA LEU A 71 -3.20 73.99 -8.57
C LEU A 71 -3.45 75.36 -9.21
N LYS A 72 -3.73 76.39 -8.40
CA LYS A 72 -3.85 77.80 -8.84
C LYS A 72 -4.76 77.97 -10.07
N ASN A 73 -5.96 77.38 -10.02
CA ASN A 73 -6.95 77.39 -11.11
C ASN A 73 -6.53 76.64 -12.40
N LYS A 74 -5.56 75.74 -12.30
CA LYS A 74 -5.16 74.79 -13.33
C LYS A 74 -5.41 73.36 -12.86
N LEU A 75 -5.88 72.49 -13.75
CA LEU A 75 -5.94 71.06 -13.52
C LEU A 75 -4.62 70.42 -13.94
N VAL A 76 -4.05 69.59 -13.08
CA VAL A 76 -2.79 68.90 -13.31
C VAL A 76 -3.00 67.40 -13.18
N GLN A 77 -2.76 66.68 -14.27
CA GLN A 77 -2.81 65.23 -14.33
C GLN A 77 -1.40 64.69 -14.58
N LYS A 78 -0.93 63.76 -13.75
CA LYS A 78 0.39 63.15 -13.89
C LYS A 78 0.25 61.67 -14.20
N TYR A 79 1.04 61.20 -15.14
CA TYR A 79 1.13 59.81 -15.55
C TYR A 79 2.57 59.34 -15.41
N ILE A 80 2.76 58.13 -14.93
CA ILE A 80 4.05 57.45 -14.91
C ILE A 80 4.07 56.51 -16.10
N LEU A 81 4.98 56.77 -17.03
CA LEU A 81 5.12 56.02 -18.27
C LEU A 81 6.47 55.30 -18.31
N THR A 82 6.57 54.24 -19.10
CA THR A 82 7.82 53.50 -19.34
C THR A 82 7.86 52.92 -20.76
N GLY A 83 9.03 52.46 -21.20
CA GLY A 83 9.20 51.75 -22.47
C GLY A 83 10.01 50.48 -22.28
N PHE A 84 9.50 49.36 -22.77
CA PHE A 84 10.16 48.05 -22.68
C PHE A 84 10.99 47.70 -23.92
N ASP A 85 10.79 48.43 -25.02
CA ASP A 85 11.52 48.26 -26.27
C ASP A 85 12.46 49.43 -26.52
N SER A 86 13.63 49.17 -27.11
CA SER A 86 14.53 50.25 -27.57
C SER A 86 13.99 50.91 -28.82
N GLY A 87 14.06 52.24 -28.88
CA GLY A 87 13.63 53.00 -30.05
C GLY A 87 13.19 54.41 -29.71
N SER A 88 12.63 55.11 -30.69
CA SER A 88 12.05 56.43 -30.50
C SER A 88 10.53 56.32 -30.62
N PHE A 89 9.82 56.68 -29.56
CA PHE A 89 8.37 56.58 -29.47
C PHE A 89 7.76 57.95 -29.26
N TYR A 90 6.59 58.18 -29.84
CA TYR A 90 5.85 59.42 -29.67
C TYR A 90 4.73 59.25 -28.65
N ILE A 91 4.62 60.20 -27.73
CA ILE A 91 3.38 60.47 -27.03
C ILE A 91 2.50 61.25 -28.03
N PRO A 92 1.35 60.67 -28.47
CA PRO A 92 0.52 61.31 -29.47
C PRO A 92 -0.17 62.55 -28.90
N ARG A 93 -0.58 63.44 -29.81
CA ARG A 93 -1.34 64.64 -29.45
C ARG A 93 -2.68 64.24 -28.86
N GLN A 94 -3.00 64.76 -27.68
CA GLN A 94 -4.26 64.51 -27.00
C GLN A 94 -5.24 65.66 -27.27
N GLN A 95 -6.49 65.30 -27.52
CA GLN A 95 -7.59 66.25 -27.68
C GLN A 95 -8.26 66.51 -26.34
N ILE A 96 -8.26 67.74 -25.85
CA ILE A 96 -8.86 68.11 -24.57
C ILE A 96 -10.02 69.07 -24.83
N PHE A 97 -11.15 68.82 -24.20
CA PHE A 97 -12.30 69.71 -24.27
C PHE A 97 -12.34 70.60 -23.03
N ILE A 98 -12.32 71.92 -23.23
CA ILE A 98 -12.45 72.93 -22.19
C ILE A 98 -13.60 73.84 -22.57
N ARG A 99 -14.66 73.93 -21.75
CA ARG A 99 -15.79 74.85 -21.99
C ARG A 99 -16.37 74.74 -23.41
N ASN A 100 -16.54 73.51 -23.89
CA ASN A 100 -17.08 73.20 -25.22
C ASN A 100 -16.19 73.63 -26.41
N GLN A 101 -14.92 73.97 -26.15
CA GLN A 101 -13.88 74.20 -27.17
C GLN A 101 -12.83 73.10 -27.12
N THR A 102 -12.24 72.80 -28.27
CA THR A 102 -11.24 71.73 -28.41
C THR A 102 -9.83 72.32 -28.46
N PHE A 103 -8.95 71.79 -27.62
CA PHE A 103 -7.52 72.11 -27.60
C PHE A 103 -6.70 70.84 -27.79
N PHE A 104 -5.49 70.98 -28.34
CA PHE A 104 -4.60 69.86 -28.58
C PHE A 104 -3.30 70.04 -27.82
N THR A 105 -2.78 68.96 -27.25
CA THR A 105 -1.41 68.93 -26.76
C THR A 105 -0.41 68.85 -27.92
N ASP A 106 0.85 69.12 -27.60
CA ASP A 106 1.97 68.80 -28.47
C ASP A 106 2.26 67.29 -28.45
N SER A 107 2.90 66.80 -29.52
CA SER A 107 3.44 65.44 -29.54
C SER A 107 4.86 65.45 -29.03
N LEU A 108 5.18 64.55 -28.11
CA LEU A 108 6.48 64.49 -27.45
C LEU A 108 7.22 63.22 -27.88
N LEU A 109 8.46 63.38 -28.33
CA LEU A 109 9.33 62.27 -28.70
C LEU A 109 10.15 61.79 -27.49
N ILE A 110 10.09 60.50 -27.20
CA ILE A 110 10.81 59.82 -26.12
C ILE A 110 11.75 58.79 -26.73
N ASN A 111 13.04 58.87 -26.40
CA ASN A 111 14.05 57.91 -26.83
C ASN A 111 14.32 56.91 -25.70
N VAL A 112 14.15 55.63 -26.02
CA VAL A 112 14.42 54.51 -25.12
C VAL A 112 15.74 53.87 -25.54
N ALA A 113 16.78 54.13 -24.75
CA ALA A 113 18.12 53.62 -24.97
C ALA A 113 18.33 52.26 -24.30
N THR A 114 19.08 51.39 -24.97
CA THR A 114 19.64 50.19 -24.34
C THR A 114 20.76 50.56 -23.38
N VAL A 115 20.98 49.75 -22.36
CA VAL A 115 22.19 49.87 -21.52
C VAL A 115 23.37 49.30 -22.30
N PRO A 116 24.46 50.07 -22.53
CA PRO A 116 25.64 49.55 -23.21
C PRO A 116 26.29 48.48 -22.33
N VAL A 117 26.31 47.24 -22.82
CA VAL A 117 27.05 46.14 -22.19
C VAL A 117 28.44 46.12 -22.82
N ASP A 118 29.48 46.33 -22.02
CA ASP A 118 30.87 46.17 -22.47
C ASP A 118 31.16 44.68 -22.71
N THR A 119 31.07 44.27 -23.98
CA THR A 119 31.30 42.89 -24.39
C THR A 119 32.77 42.51 -24.40
N THR A 120 33.70 43.47 -24.27
CA THR A 120 35.15 43.19 -24.30
C THR A 120 35.65 42.57 -22.99
N GLN A 121 34.97 42.82 -21.87
CA GLN A 121 35.30 42.25 -20.56
C GLN A 121 34.53 40.95 -20.26
N VAL A 122 33.62 40.53 -21.14
CA VAL A 122 32.85 39.29 -20.94
C VAL A 122 33.70 38.10 -21.40
N LYS A 123 34.33 37.42 -20.43
CA LYS A 123 35.02 36.16 -20.67
C LYS A 123 34.02 35.16 -21.26
N MET A 124 34.31 34.63 -22.45
CA MET A 124 33.52 33.54 -23.03
C MET A 124 33.64 32.31 -22.12
N PHE A 125 32.54 31.93 -21.49
CA PHE A 125 32.46 30.70 -20.72
C PHE A 125 32.12 29.55 -21.66
N ALA A 126 32.73 28.39 -21.42
CA ALA A 126 32.30 27.16 -22.08
C ALA A 126 30.81 26.90 -21.79
N ILE A 127 30.15 26.26 -22.74
CA ILE A 127 28.74 25.85 -22.60
C ILE A 127 28.62 25.02 -21.32
N LYS A 128 27.89 25.55 -20.33
CA LYS A 128 27.66 24.83 -19.08
C LYS A 128 26.89 23.55 -19.39
N GLY A 129 27.37 22.43 -18.85
CA GLY A 129 26.65 21.16 -18.94
C GLY A 129 25.28 21.25 -18.28
N ILE A 130 24.40 20.32 -18.64
CA ILE A 130 23.07 20.20 -18.03
C ILE A 130 23.26 19.87 -16.55
N LYS A 131 22.86 20.79 -15.67
CA LYS A 131 22.85 20.55 -14.23
C LYS A 131 21.60 19.74 -13.90
N SER A 132 21.79 18.53 -13.40
CA SER A 132 20.69 17.68 -12.96
C SER A 132 20.01 18.29 -11.72
N GLU A 133 18.68 18.18 -11.66
CA GLU A 133 17.90 18.59 -10.49
C GLU A 133 18.27 17.71 -9.27
N PRO A 134 18.36 18.27 -8.05
CA PRO A 134 18.52 17.46 -6.85
C PRO A 134 17.32 16.52 -6.67
N LEU A 135 17.60 15.28 -6.31
CA LEU A 135 16.59 14.24 -6.08
C LEU A 135 15.64 14.65 -4.94
N ARG A 136 14.34 14.48 -5.15
CA ARG A 136 13.29 14.82 -4.18
C ARG A 136 12.59 13.56 -3.70
N PHE A 137 12.04 13.57 -2.49
CA PHE A 137 11.27 12.44 -1.95
C PHE A 137 10.08 12.03 -2.84
N SER A 138 9.53 12.96 -3.62
CA SER A 138 8.50 12.68 -4.62
C SER A 138 8.93 11.66 -5.66
N ASP A 139 10.21 11.68 -6.04
CA ASP A 139 10.73 10.88 -7.13
C ASP A 139 10.79 9.41 -6.74
N TYR A 140 10.87 9.10 -5.44
CA TYR A 140 10.92 7.74 -4.90
C TYR A 140 9.57 7.15 -4.53
N LYS A 141 8.47 7.91 -4.65
CA LYS A 141 7.12 7.44 -4.24
C LYS A 141 6.77 6.10 -4.90
N HIS A 142 7.02 5.97 -6.20
CA HIS A 142 6.74 4.75 -6.96
C HIS A 142 7.57 3.55 -6.47
N ILE A 143 8.85 3.75 -6.15
CA ILE A 143 9.73 2.71 -5.58
C ILE A 143 9.23 2.29 -4.19
N ILE A 144 8.80 3.24 -3.35
CA ILE A 144 8.27 2.95 -2.02
C ILE A 144 7.01 2.08 -2.12
N PHE A 145 6.10 2.35 -3.06
CA PHE A 145 4.91 1.51 -3.29
C PHE A 145 5.28 0.08 -3.71
N TRP A 146 6.29 -0.08 -4.58
CA TRP A 146 6.78 -1.41 -4.96
C TRP A 146 7.40 -2.17 -3.79
N ILE A 147 8.20 -1.50 -2.96
CA ILE A 147 8.77 -2.09 -1.74
C ILE A 147 7.66 -2.53 -0.79
N LEU A 148 6.65 -1.68 -0.59
CA LEU A 148 5.52 -2.00 0.28
C LEU A 148 4.70 -3.19 -0.25
N ALA A 149 4.45 -3.25 -1.56
CA ALA A 149 3.76 -4.36 -2.20
C ALA A 149 4.53 -5.69 -2.04
N ILE A 150 5.85 -5.67 -2.24
CA ILE A 150 6.71 -6.84 -2.01
C ILE A 150 6.69 -7.24 -0.53
N LEU A 151 6.78 -6.29 0.40
CA LEU A 151 6.73 -6.58 1.83
C LEU A 151 5.40 -7.24 2.23
N LEU A 152 4.28 -6.75 1.67
CA LEU A 152 2.95 -7.30 1.93
C LEU A 152 2.81 -8.72 1.34
N LEU A 153 3.33 -8.96 0.14
CA LEU A 153 3.39 -10.28 -0.48
C LEU A 153 4.18 -11.27 0.39
N VAL A 154 5.37 -10.86 0.82
CA VAL A 154 6.27 -11.66 1.67
C VAL A 154 5.64 -11.94 3.02
N GLY A 155 5.10 -10.91 3.66
CA GLY A 155 4.39 -11.02 4.93
C GLY A 155 3.20 -11.96 4.84
N SER A 156 2.43 -11.91 3.75
CA SER A 156 1.31 -12.82 3.49
C SER A 156 1.81 -14.26 3.31
N ILE A 157 2.85 -14.49 2.50
CA ILE A 157 3.43 -15.82 2.29
C ILE A 157 3.96 -16.40 3.61
N LEU A 158 4.69 -15.61 4.40
CA LEU A 158 5.19 -16.01 5.72
C LEU A 158 4.04 -16.28 6.69
N TYR A 159 3.04 -15.41 6.76
CA TYR A 159 1.86 -15.57 7.60
C TYR A 159 1.14 -16.87 7.27
N PHE A 160 0.86 -17.15 6.00
CA PHE A 160 0.22 -18.41 5.59
C PHE A 160 1.13 -19.63 5.84
N ALA A 161 2.44 -19.52 5.60
CA ALA A 161 3.38 -20.61 5.86
C ALA A 161 3.57 -20.93 7.35
N LEU A 162 3.45 -19.91 8.22
CA LEU A 162 3.49 -20.04 9.69
C LEU A 162 2.15 -20.52 10.24
N LYS A 163 1.04 -19.97 9.75
CA LYS A 163 -0.33 -20.34 10.16
C LYS A 163 -0.66 -21.79 9.81
N ARG A 164 -0.15 -22.31 8.71
CA ARG A 164 -0.33 -23.72 8.29
C ARG A 164 0.45 -24.74 9.13
N THR A 165 1.05 -24.32 10.26
CA THR A 165 1.76 -25.26 11.15
C THR A 165 0.92 -25.73 12.34
N ASN A 166 -0.23 -25.09 12.66
CA ASN A 166 -0.99 -25.47 13.86
C ASN A 166 -2.47 -25.85 13.67
N ASP A 167 -3.14 -25.51 12.56
CA ASP A 167 -4.57 -25.83 12.39
C ASP A 167 -4.86 -26.55 11.06
N ASP A 168 -4.02 -27.50 10.69
CA ASP A 168 -4.52 -28.63 9.89
C ASP A 168 -4.95 -29.72 10.88
N GLU A 169 -5.90 -29.40 11.76
CA GLU A 169 -6.86 -30.40 12.21
C GLU A 169 -7.67 -30.71 10.95
N ILE A 170 -7.11 -31.63 10.17
CA ILE A 170 -7.73 -32.16 8.98
C ILE A 170 -9.09 -32.63 9.48
N GLN A 171 -10.17 -31.95 9.06
CA GLN A 171 -11.48 -32.57 8.96
C GLN A 171 -11.35 -33.66 7.88
N THR A 172 -10.55 -34.67 8.19
CA THR A 172 -10.77 -36.00 7.72
C THR A 172 -12.15 -36.25 8.29
N SER A 173 -13.14 -36.40 7.43
CA SER A 173 -14.20 -37.33 7.78
C SER A 173 -13.44 -38.61 8.09
N GLU A 174 -13.03 -38.78 9.35
CA GLU A 174 -12.58 -40.06 9.87
C GLU A 174 -13.78 -40.93 9.56
N GLN A 175 -13.65 -41.72 8.50
CA GLN A 175 -14.51 -42.85 8.28
C GLN A 175 -14.55 -43.53 9.63
N LEU A 176 -15.69 -43.45 10.32
CA LEU A 176 -15.85 -44.02 11.64
C LEU A 176 -15.37 -45.46 11.51
N LEU A 177 -14.18 -45.73 12.06
CA LEU A 177 -13.62 -47.07 12.07
C LEU A 177 -14.71 -47.95 12.67
N SER A 178 -14.97 -49.12 12.07
CA SER A 178 -15.93 -50.03 12.65
C SER A 178 -15.49 -50.34 14.10
N PRO A 179 -16.42 -50.54 15.06
CA PRO A 179 -16.07 -50.71 16.47
C PRO A 179 -14.99 -51.78 16.67
N TYR A 180 -15.07 -52.88 15.90
CA TYR A 180 -14.05 -53.92 15.83
C TYR A 180 -12.67 -53.42 15.38
N GLN A 181 -12.59 -52.69 14.25
CA GLN A 181 -11.33 -52.16 13.72
C GLN A 181 -10.69 -51.13 14.67
N GLU A 182 -11.52 -50.30 15.30
CA GLU A 182 -11.08 -49.33 16.30
C GLU A 182 -10.50 -50.01 17.54
N ALA A 183 -11.17 -51.04 18.05
CA ALA A 183 -10.71 -51.80 19.20
C ALA A 183 -9.36 -52.47 18.94
N LEU A 184 -9.18 -53.09 17.77
CA LEU A 184 -7.90 -53.69 17.37
C LEU A 184 -6.77 -52.66 17.21
N LYS A 185 -7.07 -51.50 16.61
CA LYS A 185 -6.14 -50.39 16.50
C LYS A 185 -5.70 -49.91 17.88
N ASN A 186 -6.66 -49.72 18.79
CA ASN A 186 -6.38 -49.24 20.14
C ASN A 186 -5.61 -50.26 20.98
N LEU A 187 -5.88 -51.56 20.84
CA LEU A 187 -5.05 -52.61 21.45
C LEU A 187 -3.60 -52.55 20.95
N LYS A 188 -3.39 -52.36 19.65
CA LYS A 188 -2.03 -52.23 19.08
C LYS A 188 -1.32 -50.96 19.57
N VAL A 189 -2.06 -49.87 19.73
CA VAL A 189 -1.53 -48.63 20.31
C VAL A 189 -1.15 -48.85 21.78
N LEU A 190 -1.99 -49.54 22.56
CA LEU A 190 -1.70 -49.91 23.94
C LEU A 190 -0.42 -50.75 24.06
N ASP A 191 -0.25 -51.75 23.19
CA ASP A 191 0.96 -52.58 23.13
C ASP A 191 2.20 -51.69 22.86
N GLY A 192 2.08 -50.71 21.95
CA GLY A 192 3.17 -49.78 21.61
C GLY A 192 3.56 -48.79 22.71
N LYS A 193 2.67 -48.52 23.67
CA LYS A 193 2.97 -47.64 24.82
C LYS A 193 3.87 -48.30 25.87
N LEU A 194 3.98 -49.63 25.85
CA LEU A 194 4.81 -50.42 26.78
C LEU A 194 4.59 -50.05 28.28
N LEU A 195 3.35 -49.69 28.64
CA LEU A 195 3.01 -49.13 29.96
C LEU A 195 3.38 -50.05 31.12
N TRP A 196 3.05 -51.34 31.04
CA TRP A 196 3.34 -52.29 32.11
C TRP A 196 4.85 -52.58 32.25
N GLN A 197 5.61 -52.48 31.16
CA GLN A 197 7.08 -52.61 31.18
C GLN A 197 7.74 -51.40 31.86
N ASN A 198 7.12 -50.22 31.74
CA ASN A 198 7.51 -48.99 32.43
C ASN A 198 6.94 -48.87 33.85
N ASN A 199 6.56 -49.98 34.47
CA ASN A 199 6.00 -50.04 35.83
C ASN A 199 4.67 -49.27 36.00
N GLN A 200 3.96 -48.95 34.91
CA GLN A 200 2.64 -48.31 34.88
C GLN A 200 1.53 -49.36 34.67
N ILE A 201 1.54 -50.42 35.48
CA ILE A 201 0.61 -51.56 35.36
C ILE A 201 -0.85 -51.12 35.53
N LYS A 202 -1.13 -50.21 36.47
CA LYS A 202 -2.48 -49.67 36.68
C LYS A 202 -3.02 -48.95 35.44
N GLU A 203 -2.18 -48.18 34.76
CA GLU A 203 -2.57 -47.42 33.58
C GLU A 203 -2.85 -48.37 32.41
N HIS A 204 -2.03 -49.41 32.26
CA HIS A 204 -2.24 -50.47 31.27
C HIS A 204 -3.63 -51.13 31.42
N TYR A 205 -4.00 -51.56 32.62
CA TYR A 205 -5.32 -52.19 32.85
C TYR A 205 -6.48 -51.19 32.73
N SER A 206 -6.26 -49.91 33.06
CA SER A 206 -7.27 -48.86 32.88
C SER A 206 -7.55 -48.64 31.39
N GLU A 207 -6.53 -48.54 30.55
CA GLU A 207 -6.69 -48.44 29.10
C GLU A 207 -7.24 -49.74 28.48
N LEU A 208 -6.75 -50.91 28.90
CA LEU A 208 -7.21 -52.21 28.39
C LEU A 208 -8.71 -52.40 28.61
N THR A 209 -9.19 -52.16 29.84
CA THR A 209 -10.62 -52.28 30.15
C THR A 209 -11.46 -51.22 29.45
N HIS A 210 -10.92 -50.01 29.26
CA HIS A 210 -11.61 -48.96 28.50
C HIS A 210 -11.81 -49.34 27.04
N ILE A 211 -10.79 -49.91 26.38
CA ILE A 211 -10.88 -50.38 24.99
C ILE A 211 -11.98 -51.43 24.82
N ILE A 212 -12.02 -52.42 25.72
CA ILE A 212 -13.00 -53.51 25.68
C ILE A 212 -14.41 -52.98 25.96
N ARG A 213 -14.58 -52.12 26.97
CA ARG A 213 -15.88 -51.53 27.32
C ARG A 213 -16.40 -50.65 26.18
N ASN A 214 -15.55 -49.81 25.59
CA ASN A 214 -15.92 -48.98 24.43
C ASN A 214 -16.32 -49.84 23.23
N PHE A 215 -15.62 -50.96 22.98
CA PHE A 215 -16.01 -51.92 21.96
C PHE A 215 -17.40 -52.52 22.24
N ILE A 216 -17.62 -53.05 23.45
CA ILE A 216 -18.91 -53.65 23.86
C ILE A 216 -20.04 -52.62 23.72
N GLU A 217 -19.80 -51.38 24.14
CA GLU A 217 -20.82 -50.33 24.10
C GLU A 217 -21.21 -49.93 22.68
N ARG A 218 -20.24 -49.85 21.78
CA ARG A 218 -20.52 -49.49 20.38
C ARG A 218 -21.02 -50.66 19.55
N GLU A 219 -20.56 -51.87 19.82
CA GLU A 219 -20.93 -53.07 19.05
C GLU A 219 -22.29 -53.63 19.51
N LEU A 220 -22.54 -53.68 20.83
CA LEU A 220 -23.75 -54.27 21.41
C LEU A 220 -24.75 -53.23 21.91
N HIS A 221 -24.44 -51.93 21.85
CA HIS A 221 -25.31 -50.84 22.33
C HIS A 221 -25.69 -50.96 23.82
N VAL A 222 -24.77 -51.49 24.64
CA VAL A 222 -24.91 -51.63 26.10
C VAL A 222 -24.02 -50.59 26.80
N PRO A 223 -24.49 -49.80 27.78
CA PRO A 223 -23.70 -48.74 28.42
C PRO A 223 -22.55 -49.28 29.30
N ALA A 224 -21.51 -49.82 28.67
CA ALA A 224 -20.44 -50.57 29.32
C ALA A 224 -19.42 -49.66 30.02
N LEU A 225 -19.27 -48.40 29.61
CA LEU A 225 -18.42 -47.42 30.29
C LEU A 225 -19.04 -46.91 31.59
N GLU A 226 -20.37 -46.85 31.65
CA GLU A 226 -21.12 -46.31 32.79
C GLU A 226 -21.52 -47.38 33.82
N THR A 227 -21.51 -48.65 33.43
CA THR A 227 -21.91 -49.78 34.27
C THR A 227 -20.73 -50.36 35.06
N THR A 228 -20.98 -50.90 36.27
CA THR A 228 -19.96 -51.62 37.05
C THR A 228 -19.53 -52.92 36.35
N SER A 229 -18.37 -53.47 36.72
CA SER A 229 -17.87 -54.74 36.13
C SER A 229 -18.88 -55.88 36.29
N ASP A 230 -19.48 -56.05 37.47
CA ASP A 230 -20.46 -57.10 37.72
C ASP A 230 -21.77 -56.87 36.95
N GLY A 231 -22.26 -55.62 36.91
CA GLY A 231 -23.48 -55.28 36.18
C GLY A 231 -23.36 -55.44 34.67
N LEU A 232 -22.15 -55.22 34.11
CA LEU A 232 -21.88 -55.47 32.70
C LEU A 232 -21.96 -56.97 32.38
N ILE A 233 -21.42 -57.84 33.24
CA ILE A 233 -21.50 -59.29 33.07
C ILE A 233 -22.93 -59.80 33.20
N GLU A 234 -23.70 -59.28 34.16
CA GLU A 234 -25.12 -59.58 34.31
C GLU A 234 -25.90 -59.21 33.03
N SER A 235 -25.73 -57.98 32.55
CA SER A 235 -26.37 -57.50 31.31
C SER A 235 -26.03 -58.39 30.11
N LEU A 236 -24.75 -58.73 29.91
CA LEU A 236 -24.32 -59.59 28.81
C LEU A 236 -24.87 -61.03 28.93
N THR A 237 -25.07 -61.52 30.15
CA THR A 237 -25.69 -62.84 30.40
C THR A 237 -27.18 -62.81 30.02
N ASP A 238 -27.91 -61.75 30.41
CA ASP A 238 -29.31 -61.57 30.04
C ASP A 238 -29.50 -61.41 28.51
N PHE A 239 -28.61 -60.67 27.85
CA PHE A 239 -28.62 -60.52 26.39
C PHE A 239 -28.36 -61.84 25.66
N LYS A 240 -27.55 -62.70 26.25
CA LYS A 240 -27.29 -64.04 25.73
C LYS A 240 -28.51 -64.95 25.93
N ASP A 241 -29.11 -64.96 27.11
CA ASP A 241 -30.29 -65.78 27.42
C ASP A 241 -31.52 -65.37 26.59
N SER A 242 -31.62 -64.10 26.21
CA SER A 242 -32.60 -63.59 25.24
C SER A 242 -32.23 -63.79 23.76
N ASN A 243 -31.10 -64.45 23.48
CA ASN A 243 -30.60 -64.76 22.13
C ASN A 243 -30.28 -63.52 21.26
N SER A 244 -30.08 -62.35 21.88
CA SER A 244 -29.80 -61.07 21.22
C SER A 244 -28.33 -60.93 20.77
N ILE A 245 -27.42 -61.73 21.35
CA ILE A 245 -25.99 -61.72 21.02
C ILE A 245 -25.49 -63.14 20.75
N ILE A 246 -24.52 -63.26 19.84
CA ILE A 246 -23.78 -64.51 19.61
C ILE A 246 -22.55 -64.46 20.52
N ALA A 247 -22.70 -64.96 21.74
CA ALA A 247 -21.63 -65.04 22.73
C ALA A 247 -21.56 -66.43 23.35
N GLU A 248 -20.42 -67.11 23.17
CA GLU A 248 -20.14 -68.34 23.91
C GLU A 248 -20.07 -68.06 25.42
N LYS A 249 -20.52 -69.00 26.25
CA LYS A 249 -20.44 -68.87 27.72
C LYS A 249 -19.00 -68.60 28.17
N GLU A 250 -18.06 -69.29 27.52
CA GLU A 250 -16.63 -69.15 27.75
C GLU A 250 -16.13 -67.72 27.51
N THR A 251 -16.67 -67.00 26.53
CA THR A 251 -16.29 -65.60 26.23
C THR A 251 -16.71 -64.66 27.37
N ILE A 252 -17.91 -64.83 27.91
CA ILE A 252 -18.41 -64.03 29.05
C ILE A 252 -17.61 -64.36 30.32
N ASP A 253 -17.32 -65.64 30.56
CA ASP A 253 -16.53 -66.08 31.72
C ASP A 253 -15.09 -65.53 31.66
N LYS A 254 -14.47 -65.53 30.48
CA LYS A 254 -13.15 -64.93 30.25
C LYS A 254 -13.15 -63.42 30.45
N LEU A 255 -14.18 -62.72 29.97
CA LEU A 255 -14.36 -61.28 30.20
C LEU A 255 -14.51 -60.97 31.69
N ASN A 256 -15.30 -61.76 32.42
CA ASN A 256 -15.49 -61.62 33.87
C ASN A 256 -14.16 -61.78 34.62
N GLY A 257 -13.38 -62.80 34.27
CA GLY A 257 -12.03 -63.02 34.83
C GLY A 257 -11.11 -61.81 34.60
N LEU A 258 -11.09 -61.30 33.37
CA LEU A 258 -10.29 -60.13 32.99
C LEU A 258 -10.70 -58.85 33.74
N LEU A 259 -12.00 -58.56 33.84
CA LEU A 259 -12.50 -57.39 34.54
C LEU A 259 -12.20 -57.45 36.04
N LYS A 260 -12.37 -58.61 36.67
CA LYS A 260 -12.00 -58.83 38.08
C LYS A 260 -10.51 -58.63 38.32
N GLN A 261 -9.67 -59.18 37.44
CA GLN A 261 -8.23 -58.99 37.52
C GLN A 261 -7.84 -57.52 37.37
N ALA A 262 -8.45 -56.80 36.44
CA ALA A 262 -8.24 -55.37 36.27
C ALA A 262 -8.67 -54.57 37.50
N ASP A 263 -9.79 -54.91 38.13
CA ASP A 263 -10.26 -54.25 39.36
C ASP A 263 -9.32 -54.53 40.55
N LEU A 264 -8.77 -55.74 40.67
CA LEU A 264 -7.74 -56.06 41.66
C LEU A 264 -6.46 -55.23 41.45
N VAL A 265 -6.04 -55.02 40.20
CA VAL A 265 -4.88 -54.16 39.88
C VAL A 265 -5.18 -52.69 40.19
N LYS A 266 -6.36 -52.19 39.79
CA LYS A 266 -6.74 -50.78 39.90
C LYS A 266 -7.00 -50.35 41.34
N PHE A 267 -7.61 -51.22 42.15
CA PHE A 267 -8.10 -50.88 43.49
C PHE A 267 -7.39 -51.66 44.61
N ALA A 268 -7.07 -52.94 44.41
CA ALA A 268 -6.42 -53.79 45.42
C ALA A 268 -4.88 -53.80 45.34
N LYS A 269 -4.28 -52.98 44.45
CA LYS A 269 -2.82 -52.89 44.21
C LYS A 269 -2.17 -54.24 43.89
N SER A 270 -2.93 -55.16 43.27
CA SER A 270 -2.39 -56.41 42.76
C SER A 270 -1.32 -56.15 41.70
N LYS A 271 -0.27 -56.98 41.68
CA LYS A 271 0.83 -56.90 40.72
C LYS A 271 0.95 -58.24 39.97
N PRO A 272 0.21 -58.42 38.88
CA PRO A 272 0.31 -59.61 38.05
C PRO A 272 1.71 -59.76 37.45
N LEU A 273 2.09 -61.00 37.19
CA LEU A 273 3.32 -61.34 36.49
C LEU A 273 3.19 -61.02 34.99
N ALA A 274 4.32 -60.82 34.31
CA ALA A 274 4.32 -60.42 32.89
C ALA A 274 3.51 -61.39 31.99
N HIS A 275 3.58 -62.69 32.25
CA HIS A 275 2.84 -63.70 31.49
C HIS A 275 1.31 -63.61 31.71
N GLU A 276 0.87 -63.16 32.90
CA GLU A 276 -0.54 -62.96 33.22
C GLU A 276 -1.07 -61.72 32.49
N ILE A 277 -0.27 -60.64 32.44
CA ILE A 277 -0.63 -59.40 31.72
C ILE A 277 -0.76 -59.66 30.21
N GLU A 278 0.14 -60.46 29.65
CA GLU A 278 0.09 -60.86 28.24
C GLU A 278 -1.10 -61.79 27.96
N ALA A 279 -1.39 -62.73 28.86
CA ALA A 279 -2.58 -63.57 28.78
C ALA A 279 -3.87 -62.73 28.82
N ASP A 280 -3.96 -61.76 29.72
CA ASP A 280 -5.09 -60.83 29.85
C ASP A 280 -5.30 -59.99 28.58
N ARG A 281 -4.22 -59.52 27.96
CA ARG A 281 -4.26 -58.83 26.67
C ARG A 281 -4.73 -59.75 25.53
N ASN A 282 -4.37 -61.02 25.56
CA ASN A 282 -4.84 -62.01 24.59
C ASN A 282 -6.31 -62.37 24.82
N ILE A 283 -6.75 -62.44 26.08
CA ILE A 283 -8.16 -62.60 26.45
C ILE A 283 -8.98 -61.41 25.94
N ALA A 284 -8.49 -60.18 26.09
CA ALA A 284 -9.14 -58.99 25.55
C ALA A 284 -9.39 -59.09 24.03
N LYS A 285 -8.37 -59.52 23.28
CA LYS A 285 -8.50 -59.75 21.84
C LYS A 285 -9.49 -60.88 21.53
N TYR A 286 -9.42 -61.99 22.26
CA TYR A 286 -10.35 -63.10 22.12
C TYR A 286 -11.80 -62.67 22.31
N VAL A 287 -12.08 -61.83 23.31
CA VAL A 287 -13.42 -61.29 23.56
C VAL A 287 -13.88 -60.42 22.38
N ILE A 288 -13.02 -59.53 21.87
CA ILE A 288 -13.34 -58.68 20.72
C ILE A 288 -13.63 -59.52 19.45
N ASP A 289 -12.91 -60.63 19.24
CA ASP A 289 -13.09 -61.49 18.07
C ASP A 289 -14.38 -62.34 18.12
N ASN A 290 -14.82 -62.72 19.32
CA ASN A 290 -15.92 -63.69 19.52
C ASN A 290 -17.23 -63.08 20.05
N LEU A 291 -17.25 -61.79 20.36
CA LEU A 291 -18.45 -61.11 20.83
C LEU A 291 -19.09 -60.34 19.67
N LYS A 292 -20.22 -60.83 19.17
CA LYS A 292 -20.93 -60.26 18.01
C LYS A 292 -22.44 -60.14 18.27
N PRO A 293 -23.13 -59.14 17.70
CA PRO A 293 -24.58 -59.06 17.75
C PRO A 293 -25.20 -60.21 16.93
N ASN A 294 -26.35 -60.71 17.36
CA ASN A 294 -27.12 -61.68 16.58
C ASN A 294 -28.04 -60.92 15.62
N SER A 295 -27.58 -60.63 14.41
CA SER A 295 -28.40 -59.89 13.44
C SER A 295 -29.50 -60.77 12.85
N VAL A 296 -30.73 -60.60 13.33
CA VAL A 296 -31.88 -60.47 12.42
C VAL A 296 -31.89 -58.99 12.01
N ASP A 297 -32.02 -58.74 10.71
CA ASP A 297 -31.94 -57.43 10.04
C ASP A 297 -30.53 -56.89 9.79
N THR A 298 -29.87 -57.46 8.79
CA THR A 298 -29.19 -56.62 7.80
C THR A 298 -29.44 -57.25 6.44
N GLU A 299 -30.33 -56.61 5.67
CA GLU A 299 -30.49 -56.91 4.27
C GLU A 299 -29.12 -56.92 3.58
N THR A 300 -28.93 -58.00 2.84
CA THR A 300 -27.95 -58.16 1.80
C THR A 300 -27.96 -56.92 0.91
N THR A 301 -26.99 -56.04 1.09
CA THR A 301 -26.43 -55.31 -0.04
C THR A 301 -24.97 -55.69 -0.10
N GLU A 302 -24.68 -56.68 -0.95
CA GLU A 302 -23.37 -56.86 -1.53
C GLU A 302 -22.95 -55.53 -2.15
N VAL A 303 -22.19 -54.72 -1.40
CA VAL A 303 -21.38 -53.66 -1.99
C VAL A 303 -20.02 -54.29 -2.23
N ASP A 304 -19.84 -54.66 -3.49
CA ASP A 304 -18.61 -55.00 -4.19
C ASP A 304 -17.33 -54.90 -3.35
N LEU A 305 -16.67 -56.03 -3.18
CA LEU A 305 -15.27 -56.11 -2.79
C LEU A 305 -14.40 -55.62 -3.97
N GLU A 306 -14.50 -54.34 -4.33
CA GLU A 306 -13.38 -53.71 -5.00
C GLU A 306 -12.24 -53.61 -3.98
N PRO A 307 -11.02 -54.11 -4.29
CA PRO A 307 -9.90 -53.91 -3.40
C PRO A 307 -9.71 -52.42 -3.23
N VAL A 308 -10.03 -51.91 -2.04
CA VAL A 308 -9.68 -50.55 -1.62
C VAL A 308 -8.18 -50.48 -1.71
N ILE A 309 -7.70 -49.93 -2.83
CA ILE A 309 -6.33 -49.52 -3.01
C ILE A 309 -6.10 -48.55 -1.85
N ILE A 310 -5.27 -48.96 -0.90
CA ILE A 310 -4.65 -48.05 0.04
C ILE A 310 -3.84 -47.11 -0.84
N VAL A 311 -4.48 -46.01 -1.28
CA VAL A 311 -3.75 -44.84 -1.72
C VAL A 311 -3.09 -44.37 -0.45
N GLU A 312 -1.88 -44.88 -0.20
CA GLU A 312 -0.92 -44.22 0.65
C GLU A 312 -0.78 -42.84 0.02
N LYS A 313 -1.55 -41.87 0.55
CA LYS A 313 -1.45 -40.47 0.15
C LYS A 313 0.04 -40.17 0.21
N PRO A 314 0.67 -39.76 -0.90
CA PRO A 314 2.11 -39.57 -0.93
C PRO A 314 2.45 -38.72 0.28
N ILE A 315 3.36 -39.21 1.13
CA ILE A 315 3.85 -38.48 2.29
C ILE A 315 4.32 -37.15 1.72
N VAL A 316 3.50 -36.11 1.84
CA VAL A 316 3.88 -34.76 1.46
C VAL A 316 4.89 -34.39 2.52
N LYS A 317 6.17 -34.66 2.22
CA LYS A 317 7.28 -34.35 3.09
C LYS A 317 7.11 -32.89 3.49
N LYS A 318 6.83 -32.68 4.78
CA LYS A 318 6.80 -31.35 5.40
C LYS A 318 8.05 -30.63 4.90
N PRO A 319 7.94 -29.46 4.24
CA PRO A 319 9.12 -28.81 3.68
C PRO A 319 10.13 -28.67 4.80
N SER A 320 11.29 -29.28 4.62
CA SER A 320 12.36 -29.23 5.61
C SER A 320 12.69 -27.75 5.85
N ILE A 321 13.24 -27.44 7.03
CA ILE A 321 13.69 -26.09 7.37
C ILE A 321 14.52 -25.48 6.22
N LEU A 322 15.24 -26.34 5.49
CA LEU A 322 16.02 -26.01 4.30
C LEU A 322 15.17 -25.43 3.15
N VAL A 323 13.96 -25.94 2.87
CA VAL A 323 13.07 -25.38 1.84
C VAL A 323 12.56 -23.99 2.24
N LYS A 324 12.27 -23.78 3.53
CA LYS A 324 11.89 -22.45 4.06
C LYS A 324 13.05 -21.45 3.96
N ILE A 325 14.29 -21.92 4.18
CA ILE A 325 15.49 -21.10 4.02
C ILE A 325 15.73 -20.78 2.54
N ILE A 326 15.54 -21.75 1.64
CA ILE A 326 15.68 -21.54 0.19
C ILE A 326 14.67 -20.51 -0.31
N THR A 327 13.40 -20.58 0.13
CA THR A 327 12.40 -19.60 -0.32
C THR A 327 12.71 -18.20 0.17
N ILE A 328 13.20 -18.04 1.42
CA ILE A 328 13.67 -16.76 1.95
C ILE A 328 14.90 -16.27 1.18
N ALA A 329 15.86 -17.15 0.88
CA ALA A 329 17.07 -16.81 0.16
C ALA A 329 16.80 -16.37 -1.29
N VAL A 330 15.92 -17.09 -2.01
CA VAL A 330 15.47 -16.72 -3.36
C VAL A 330 14.81 -15.34 -3.35
N LEU A 331 14.01 -15.06 -2.33
CA LEU A 331 13.31 -13.78 -2.22
C LEU A 331 14.28 -12.62 -1.92
N LEU A 332 15.28 -12.83 -1.06
CA LEU A 332 16.38 -11.90 -0.84
C LEU A 332 17.19 -11.64 -2.12
N LEU A 333 17.38 -12.67 -2.94
CA LEU A 333 18.08 -12.59 -4.22
C LEU A 333 17.28 -11.76 -5.24
N ILE A 334 15.95 -11.91 -5.27
CA ILE A 334 15.07 -11.08 -6.12
C ILE A 334 15.10 -9.62 -5.69
N VAL A 335 15.04 -9.34 -4.37
CA VAL A 335 15.09 -7.97 -3.85
C VAL A 335 16.44 -7.31 -4.19
N THR A 336 17.55 -8.03 -3.99
CA THR A 336 18.89 -7.52 -4.34
C THR A 336 19.06 -7.31 -5.84
N ALA A 337 18.49 -8.18 -6.68
CA ALA A 337 18.49 -8.01 -8.15
C ALA A 337 17.69 -6.78 -8.60
N ILE A 338 16.55 -6.48 -7.96
CA ILE A 338 15.76 -5.28 -8.23
C ILE A 338 16.53 -4.01 -7.81
N ILE A 339 17.18 -4.02 -6.65
CA ILE A 339 18.01 -2.90 -6.20
C ILE A 339 19.18 -2.68 -7.17
N TYR A 340 19.81 -3.75 -7.64
CA TYR A 340 20.88 -3.69 -8.62
C TYR A 340 20.40 -3.21 -10.00
N SER A 341 19.21 -3.64 -10.46
CA SER A 341 18.67 -3.18 -11.75
C SER A 341 18.30 -1.70 -11.70
N VAL A 342 17.73 -1.22 -10.59
CA VAL A 342 17.44 0.21 -10.39
C VAL A 342 18.72 1.03 -10.28
N SER A 343 19.74 0.54 -9.58
CA SER A 343 21.03 1.24 -9.48
C SER A 343 21.79 1.28 -10.80
N LYS A 344 21.63 0.27 -11.67
CA LYS A 344 22.24 0.20 -13.01
C LYS A 344 21.45 0.97 -14.07
N THR A 345 20.13 1.06 -13.95
CA THR A 345 19.30 1.83 -14.90
C THR A 345 19.33 3.34 -14.61
N ALA A 346 19.58 3.75 -13.37
CA ALA A 346 19.78 5.15 -13.01
C ALA A 346 20.89 5.87 -13.82
N PRO A 347 22.07 5.26 -14.10
CA PRO A 347 23.06 5.84 -15.00
C PRO A 347 22.74 5.64 -16.50
N GLU A 348 22.09 4.55 -16.92
CA GLU A 348 21.78 4.31 -18.34
C GLU A 348 20.67 5.25 -18.88
N LEU A 349 19.66 5.61 -18.09
CA LEU A 349 18.63 6.59 -18.50
C LEU A 349 19.22 7.98 -18.81
N ASN A 350 20.35 8.33 -18.17
CA ASN A 350 21.08 9.57 -18.43
C ASN A 350 21.94 9.50 -19.72
N SER A 351 22.20 8.31 -20.25
CA SER A 351 22.98 8.10 -21.48
C SER A 351 22.14 8.00 -22.76
N LEU A 352 20.83 7.78 -22.63
CA LEU A 352 19.88 7.66 -23.75
C LEU A 352 19.29 9.00 -24.24
N LYS A 353 19.69 10.14 -23.64
CA LYS A 353 19.36 11.45 -24.24
C LYS A 353 20.12 11.57 -25.57
N PRO A 354 19.44 11.83 -26.70
CA PRO A 354 20.07 11.81 -28.01
C PRO A 354 21.24 12.79 -28.04
N LYS A 355 22.41 12.30 -28.45
CA LYS A 355 23.58 13.14 -28.73
C LYS A 355 23.19 14.03 -29.91
N VAL A 356 22.83 15.28 -29.62
CA VAL A 356 22.56 16.30 -30.64
C VAL A 356 23.83 16.45 -31.46
N THR A 357 23.85 15.81 -32.62
CA THR A 357 24.91 15.96 -33.60
C THR A 357 24.60 17.25 -34.32
N ASN A 358 25.38 18.29 -34.01
CA ASN A 358 25.31 19.56 -34.71
C ASN A 358 25.55 19.30 -36.19
N VAL A 359 24.54 19.55 -37.02
CA VAL A 359 24.72 19.79 -38.45
C VAL A 359 25.47 21.12 -38.55
N GLN A 360 26.59 21.12 -39.27
CA GLN A 360 27.44 22.29 -39.50
C GLN A 360 26.71 23.41 -40.22
#